data_AF-A0AAD5D3V1-F1
#
_entry.id   AF-A0AAD5D3V1-F1
#
_cell.length_a   1.000
_cell.length_b   1.000
_cell.length_c   1.000
_cell.angle_alpha   90.00
_cell.angle_beta   90.00
_cell.angle_gamma   90.00
#
_symmetry.space_group_name_H-M   'P 1'
#
loop_
_entity.id
_entity.type
_entity.pdbx_description
1 polymer ?
#
loop_
_entity_poly.entity_id
_entity_poly.type
_entity_poly.pdbx_seq_one_letter_code
_entity_poly.pdbx_strand_id
1 'polypeptide(L)'
;MGRLILGVLREVNVKSGLPATTSTERLELLDDKEHILGIKIVGGDHRLKNYSSILTVHPDVSEGRSGTLVVESFVVDIPVGNTKEETCYFVRALINCNLKSLSDVSERMAICPHSDM
;
A
#
# COMPACT_ATOMS: atom_id res chain seq x y z
N MET A 1 -6.35 -14.69 16.18
CA MET A 1 -6.03 -14.09 14.86
C MET A 1 -7.34 -13.80 14.16
N GLY A 2 -7.64 -12.53 13.86
CA GLY A 2 -8.86 -12.16 13.13
C GLY A 2 -8.78 -12.65 11.69
N ARG A 3 -9.88 -13.19 11.16
CA ARG A 3 -9.97 -13.63 9.76
C ARG A 3 -10.04 -12.38 8.87
N LEU A 4 -9.15 -12.25 7.90
CA LEU A 4 -9.27 -11.26 6.84
C LEU A 4 -10.42 -11.69 5.91
N ILE A 5 -11.46 -10.87 5.84
CA ILE A 5 -12.59 -11.04 4.91
C ILE A 5 -12.82 -9.70 4.21
N LEU A 6 -13.33 -9.73 2.98
CA LEU A 6 -13.66 -8.50 2.26
C LEU A 6 -14.64 -7.65 3.09
N GLY A 7 -14.45 -6.33 3.03
CA GLY A 7 -15.26 -5.36 3.77
C GLY A 7 -14.76 -5.03 5.18
N VAL A 8 -13.77 -5.77 5.73
CA VAL A 8 -13.19 -5.40 7.04
C VAL A 8 -12.53 -4.04 7.00
N LEU A 9 -12.65 -3.33 8.13
CA LEU A 9 -12.06 -2.03 8.32
C LEU A 9 -10.80 -2.13 9.19
N ARG A 10 -9.83 -1.25 8.91
CA ARG A 10 -8.74 -0.92 9.83
C ARG A 10 -8.69 0.57 10.08
N GLU A 11 -8.31 0.94 11.29
CA GLU A 11 -7.99 2.32 11.65
C GLU A 11 -6.47 2.48 11.68
N VAL A 12 -5.97 3.46 10.93
CA VAL A 12 -4.55 3.74 10.77
C VAL A 12 -4.27 5.10 11.37
N ASN A 13 -3.35 5.13 12.33
CA ASN A 13 -2.76 6.36 12.83
C ASN A 13 -1.56 6.73 11.96
N VAL A 14 -1.71 7.76 11.13
CA VAL A 14 -0.70 8.23 10.18
C VAL A 14 0.35 9.05 10.93
N LYS A 15 1.63 8.67 10.77
CA LYS A 15 2.80 9.37 11.33
C LYS A 15 3.67 9.93 10.21
N SER A 16 3.14 10.93 9.51
CA SER A 16 3.77 11.52 8.32
C SER A 16 4.51 12.85 8.59
N GLY A 17 4.37 13.42 9.80
CA GLY A 17 4.81 14.79 10.08
C GLY A 17 3.90 15.86 9.44
N LEU A 18 2.80 15.44 8.81
CA LEU A 18 1.78 16.32 8.23
C LEU A 18 0.55 16.42 9.16
N PRO A 19 -0.34 17.40 8.93
CA PRO A 19 -1.51 17.60 9.79
C PRO A 19 -2.50 16.44 9.85
N ALA A 20 -2.56 15.60 8.80
CA ALA A 20 -3.46 14.46 8.78
C ALA A 20 -2.88 13.29 9.60
N THR A 21 -3.69 12.76 10.50
CA THR A 21 -3.28 11.79 11.53
C THR A 21 -4.08 10.49 11.49
N THR A 22 -5.20 10.42 10.78
CA THR A 22 -6.08 9.25 10.80
C THR A 22 -6.55 8.86 9.40
N SER A 23 -6.67 7.54 9.18
CA SER A 23 -7.27 6.95 7.99
C SER A 23 -8.10 5.72 8.42
N THR A 24 -9.31 5.61 7.90
CA THR A 24 -10.16 4.42 8.04
C THR A 24 -10.24 3.73 6.69
N GLU A 25 -9.73 2.51 6.62
CA GLU A 25 -9.50 1.82 5.35
C GLU A 25 -10.27 0.51 5.32
N ARG A 26 -10.86 0.20 4.17
CA ARG A 26 -11.59 -1.02 3.91
C ARG A 26 -10.81 -1.93 2.98
N LEU A 27 -10.78 -3.22 3.30
CA LEU A 27 -10.32 -4.27 2.39
C LEU A 27 -11.38 -4.52 1.32
N GLU A 28 -11.07 -4.26 0.05
CA GLU A 28 -11.99 -4.40 -1.08
C GLU A 28 -11.64 -5.61 -1.96
N LEU A 29 -10.37 -6.00 -2.00
CA LEU A 29 -9.90 -7.16 -2.76
C LEU A 29 -8.78 -7.88 -2.00
N LEU A 30 -8.86 -9.20 -1.95
CA LEU A 30 -7.83 -10.08 -1.42
C LEU A 30 -7.87 -11.37 -2.23
N ASP A 31 -6.84 -11.60 -3.03
CA ASP A 31 -6.64 -12.84 -3.78
C ASP A 31 -5.25 -13.38 -3.45
N ASP A 32 -5.20 -14.40 -2.59
CA ASP A 32 -3.96 -15.03 -2.16
C ASP A 32 -3.27 -15.82 -3.28
N LYS A 33 -4.03 -16.30 -4.27
CA LYS A 33 -3.52 -17.12 -5.37
C LYS A 33 -2.87 -16.26 -6.45
N GLU A 34 -3.51 -15.15 -6.79
CA GLU A 34 -3.01 -14.20 -7.78
C GLU A 34 -2.18 -13.07 -7.14
N HIS A 35 -1.97 -13.12 -5.81
CA HIS A 35 -1.20 -12.16 -5.01
C HIS A 35 -1.65 -10.70 -5.18
N ILE A 36 -2.95 -10.47 -5.00
CA ILE A 36 -3.59 -9.17 -5.17
C ILE A 36 -4.18 -8.68 -3.84
N LEU A 37 -3.90 -7.42 -3.51
CA LEU A 37 -4.50 -6.71 -2.38
C LEU A 37 -5.12 -5.41 -2.90
N GLY A 38 -6.39 -5.15 -2.57
CA GLY A 38 -7.05 -3.88 -2.88
C GLY A 38 -7.70 -3.27 -1.65
N ILE A 39 -7.49 -1.98 -1.46
CA ILE A 39 -8.05 -1.22 -0.34
C ILE A 39 -8.69 0.07 -0.83
N LYS A 40 -9.64 0.56 -0.03
CA LYS A 40 -10.26 1.87 -0.21
C LYS A 40 -10.23 2.65 1.09
N ILE A 41 -9.92 3.94 1.00
CA ILE A 41 -10.07 4.82 2.15
C ILE A 41 -11.53 5.28 2.22
N VAL A 42 -12.17 5.03 3.36
CA VAL A 42 -13.59 5.32 3.61
C VAL A 42 -13.81 6.40 4.67
N GLY A 43 -12.75 6.83 5.36
CA GLY A 43 -12.78 7.89 6.36
C GLY A 43 -11.37 8.35 6.75
N GLY A 44 -11.27 9.42 7.53
CA GLY A 44 -10.00 10.03 7.95
C GLY A 44 -10.03 11.56 7.91
N ASP A 45 -8.96 12.18 8.39
CA ASP A 45 -8.79 13.64 8.44
C ASP A 45 -7.96 14.21 7.26
N HIS A 46 -7.53 13.34 6.34
CA HIS A 46 -6.82 13.73 5.12
C HIS A 46 -7.76 14.13 3.97
N ARG A 47 -7.18 14.72 2.92
CA ARG A 47 -7.91 15.22 1.75
C ARG A 47 -8.07 14.18 0.61
N LEU A 48 -7.59 12.95 0.79
CA LEU A 48 -7.59 11.87 -0.22
C LEU A 48 -8.98 11.23 -0.40
N LYS A 49 -9.93 11.99 -0.91
CA LYS A 49 -11.30 11.50 -1.15
C LYS A 49 -11.31 10.44 -2.26
N ASN A 50 -12.15 9.42 -2.06
CA ASN A 50 -12.32 8.30 -2.99
C ASN A 50 -11.02 7.59 -3.37
N TYR A 51 -10.01 7.63 -2.49
CA TYR A 51 -8.79 6.88 -2.70
C TYR A 51 -9.08 5.38 -2.75
N SER A 52 -8.61 4.72 -3.80
CA SER A 52 -8.59 3.27 -3.95
C SER A 52 -7.23 2.87 -4.49
N SER A 53 -6.61 1.84 -3.92
CA SER A 53 -5.39 1.25 -4.50
C SER A 53 -5.50 -0.26 -4.67
N ILE A 54 -4.74 -0.75 -5.65
CA ILE A 54 -4.54 -2.17 -5.92
C ILE A 54 -3.03 -2.40 -5.96
N LEU A 55 -2.56 -3.32 -5.11
CA LEU A 55 -1.20 -3.83 -5.07
C LEU A 55 -1.19 -5.26 -5.62
N THR A 56 -0.30 -5.53 -6.56
CA THR A 56 -0.08 -6.85 -7.15
C THR A 56 1.38 -7.25 -7.00
N VAL A 57 1.63 -8.53 -6.76
CA VAL A 57 2.98 -9.09 -6.60
C VAL A 57 3.23 -10.12 -7.69
N HIS A 58 4.33 -9.97 -8.43
CA HIS A 58 4.68 -10.84 -9.55
C HIS A 58 6.07 -11.42 -9.36
N PRO A 59 6.31 -12.70 -9.75
CA PRO A 59 7.67 -13.19 -9.88
C PRO A 59 8.38 -12.39 -10.97
N ASP A 60 9.61 -11.95 -10.69
CA ASP A 60 10.46 -11.30 -11.68
C ASP A 60 11.77 -12.07 -11.83
N VAL A 61 12.24 -12.19 -13.07
CA VAL A 61 13.54 -12.79 -13.36
C VAL A 61 14.32 -11.79 -14.19
N SER A 62 15.05 -10.93 -13.49
CA SER A 62 15.88 -9.90 -14.08
C SER A 62 17.35 -10.29 -13.93
N GLU A 63 18.10 -10.25 -15.04
CA GLU A 63 19.55 -10.53 -15.07
C GLU A 63 19.99 -11.86 -14.43
N GLY A 64 19.15 -12.90 -14.57
CA GLY A 64 19.43 -14.23 -14.00
C GLY A 64 19.28 -14.31 -12.48
N ARG A 65 18.76 -13.26 -11.82
CA ARG A 65 18.38 -13.27 -10.40
C ARG A 65 16.87 -13.38 -10.28
N SER A 66 16.42 -14.30 -9.43
CA SER A 66 15.02 -14.35 -9.00
C SER A 66 14.73 -13.15 -8.10
N GLY A 67 13.70 -12.39 -8.46
CA GLY A 67 13.23 -11.21 -7.74
C GLY A 67 11.72 -11.18 -7.67
N THR A 68 11.19 -10.07 -7.18
CA THR A 68 9.75 -9.85 -7.05
C THR A 68 9.43 -8.44 -7.50
N LEU A 69 8.51 -8.33 -8.47
CA LEU A 69 7.99 -7.05 -8.92
C LEU A 69 6.70 -6.77 -8.15
N VAL A 70 6.71 -5.72 -7.34
CA VAL A 70 5.51 -5.21 -6.65
C VAL A 70 5.05 -3.95 -7.37
N VAL A 71 3.78 -3.93 -7.77
CA VAL A 71 3.15 -2.79 -8.43
C VAL A 71 1.97 -2.34 -7.59
N GLU A 72 1.95 -1.06 -7.22
CA GLU A 72 0.77 -0.42 -6.62
C GLU A 72 0.21 0.66 -7.55
N SER A 73 -1.07 0.52 -7.88
CA SER A 73 -1.83 1.47 -8.68
C SER A 73 -2.89 2.13 -7.81
N PHE A 74 -3.26 3.37 -8.13
CA PHE A 74 -4.25 4.11 -7.35
C PHE A 74 -5.15 4.99 -8.21
N VAL A 75 -6.33 5.28 -7.68
CA VAL A 75 -7.25 6.32 -8.13
C VAL A 75 -7.61 7.17 -6.92
N VAL A 76 -7.67 8.48 -7.10
CA VAL A 76 -8.03 9.45 -6.05
C VAL A 76 -8.62 10.69 -6.69
N ASP A 77 -9.54 11.35 -5.99
CA ASP A 77 -10.03 12.65 -6.40
C ASP A 77 -8.95 13.73 -6.23
N ILE A 78 -8.96 14.73 -7.12
CA ILE A 78 -8.12 15.91 -6.98
C ILE A 78 -8.76 16.84 -5.94
N PRO A 79 -8.11 17.13 -4.80
CA PRO A 79 -8.67 18.03 -3.80
C PRO A 79 -8.83 19.45 -4.36
N VAL A 80 -9.90 20.15 -3.93
CA VAL A 80 -10.13 21.55 -4.34
C VAL A 80 -8.90 22.42 -4.03
N GLY A 81 -8.39 23.12 -5.03
CA GLY A 81 -7.21 23.97 -4.88
C GLY A 81 -5.87 23.24 -5.06
N ASN A 82 -5.88 21.96 -5.46
CA ASN A 82 -4.68 21.24 -5.91
C ASN A 82 -4.75 20.96 -7.40
N THR A 83 -3.58 20.87 -8.03
CA THR A 83 -3.45 20.33 -9.39
C THR A 83 -3.41 18.80 -9.36
N LYS A 84 -3.59 18.18 -10.53
CA LYS A 84 -3.42 16.73 -10.70
C LYS A 84 -1.99 16.33 -10.35
N GLU A 85 -1.02 17.10 -10.80
CA GLU A 85 0.40 16.83 -10.65
C GLU A 85 0.82 16.85 -9.18
N GLU A 86 0.37 17.84 -8.41
CA GLU A 86 0.59 17.91 -6.97
C GLU A 86 -0.01 16.70 -6.23
N THR A 87 -1.26 16.37 -6.58
CA THR A 87 -1.98 15.25 -5.94
C THR A 87 -1.28 13.92 -6.25
N CYS A 88 -0.94 13.68 -7.52
CA CYS A 88 -0.22 12.50 -7.94
C CYS A 88 1.18 12.43 -7.33
N TYR A 89 1.89 13.54 -7.25
CA TYR A 89 3.22 13.60 -6.62
C TYR A 89 3.14 13.18 -5.15
N PHE A 90 2.20 13.76 -4.41
CA PHE A 90 1.99 13.45 -3.00
C PHE A 90 1.69 11.96 -2.76
N VAL A 91 0.72 11.42 -3.49
CA VAL A 91 0.33 10.01 -3.35
C VAL A 91 1.46 9.07 -3.78
N ARG A 92 2.14 9.36 -4.90
CA ARG A 92 3.31 8.57 -5.34
C ARG A 92 4.44 8.60 -4.32
N ALA A 93 4.68 9.73 -3.66
CA ALA A 93 5.70 9.81 -2.62
C ALA A 93 5.38 8.85 -1.46
N LEU A 94 4.12 8.81 -1.00
CA LEU A 94 3.68 7.87 0.04
C LEU A 94 3.83 6.41 -0.39
N ILE A 95 3.33 6.06 -1.58
CA ILE A 95 3.43 4.70 -2.13
C ILE A 95 4.90 4.29 -2.28
N ASN A 96 5.75 5.16 -2.82
CA ASN A 96 7.17 4.87 -2.99
C ASN A 96 7.88 4.65 -1.65
N CYS A 97 7.55 5.43 -0.61
CA CYS A 97 8.06 5.18 0.74
C CYS A 97 7.65 3.80 1.27
N ASN A 98 6.38 3.43 1.09
CA ASN A 98 5.87 2.12 1.53
C ASN A 98 6.53 0.97 0.77
N LEU A 99 6.63 1.05 -0.55
CA LEU A 99 7.24 0.02 -1.39
C LEU A 99 8.74 -0.13 -1.12
N LYS A 100 9.46 0.98 -0.89
CA LYS A 100 10.86 0.93 -0.46
C LYS A 100 11.01 0.20 0.87
N SER A 101 10.19 0.57 1.86
CA SER A 101 10.20 -0.11 3.16
C SER A 101 9.83 -1.60 3.03
N LEU A 102 8.90 -1.94 2.13
CA LEU A 102 8.51 -3.33 1.86
C LEU A 102 9.67 -4.11 1.27
N SER A 103 10.41 -3.56 0.30
CA SER A 103 11.62 -4.15 -0.26
C SER A 103 12.65 -4.41 0.84
N ASP A 104 12.98 -3.37 1.62
CA ASP A 104 13.98 -3.44 2.68
C ASP A 104 13.64 -4.51 3.74
N VAL A 105 12.36 -4.63 4.13
CA VAL A 105 11.91 -5.67 5.08
C VAL A 105 11.96 -7.05 4.44
N SER A 106 11.47 -7.20 3.21
CA SER A 106 11.38 -8.49 2.53
C SER A 106 12.76 -9.08 2.25
N GLU A 107 13.71 -8.25 1.81
CA GLU A 107 15.11 -8.66 1.59
C GLU A 107 15.78 -9.13 2.89
N ARG A 108 15.58 -8.39 4.00
CA ARG A 108 16.10 -8.82 5.31
C ARG A 108 15.50 -10.15 5.77
N MET A 109 14.20 -10.36 5.56
CA MET A 109 13.52 -11.61 5.88
C MET A 109 14.02 -12.78 5.03
N ALA A 110 14.39 -12.53 3.76
CA ALA A 110 14.95 -13.55 2.88
C ALA A 110 16.38 -13.97 3.28
N ILE A 111 17.17 -13.05 3.84
CA ILE A 111 18.56 -13.32 4.29
C ILE A 111 18.60 -14.02 5.65
N CYS A 112 17.63 -13.75 6.53
CA CYS A 112 17.47 -14.41 7.83
C CYS A 112 16.18 -15.26 7.85
N PRO A 113 16.13 -16.40 7.16
CA PRO A 113 15.07 -17.36 7.41
C PRO A 113 15.23 -17.83 8.86
N HIS A 114 14.19 -17.70 9.68
CA HIS A 114 14.22 -18.09 11.09
C HIS A 114 14.97 -19.42 11.31
N SER A 115 16.19 -19.36 11.83
CA SER A 115 16.79 -20.40 12.62
C SER A 115 16.12 -20.34 13.98
N ASP A 116 14.93 -20.95 14.10
CA ASP A 116 14.29 -21.34 15.35
C ASP A 116 13.08 -22.24 15.03
N MET A 117 13.37 -23.54 14.84
CA MET A 117 12.60 -24.65 15.39
C MET A 117 13.45 -25.92 15.42
#